data_AF-A0A7V6D4T9-F1
#
_entry.id   AF-A0A7V6D4T9-F1
#
_cell.length_a   1.000
_cell.length_b   1.000
_cell.length_c   1.000
_cell.angle_alpha   90.00
_cell.angle_beta   90.00
_cell.angle_gamma   90.00
#
_symmetry.space_group_name_H-M   'P 1'
#
loop_
_entity.id
_entity.type
_entity.pdbx_description
1 polymer ?
#
loop_
_entity_poly.entity_id
_entity_poly.type
_entity_poly.pdbx_seq_one_letter_code
_entity_poly.pdbx_strand_id
1 'polypeptide(L)'
;GVTMTIVPGRTPCLRCLFPEMPLPGSTPTCDVAGILGPVVKIIGALEAAEALKILSGKGTLNPGLTTIDIWDYHFDQVAVTVRVPTCPACGQGRYEFLEPTSGPQTTTLCGRNAVHVAMPGAAVSLPQLAERLRPAVGQVMANEFMLRFTADGYEFTVFPDARAIIKGTDDEALAKSLYARYIGG
;
A
#
# COMPACT_ATOMS: atom_id res chain seq x y z
N GLY A 1 -10.54 8.88 -12.55
CA GLY A 1 -9.33 8.02 -12.61
C GLY A 1 -8.14 8.89 -12.98
N VAL A 2 -6.94 8.55 -12.51
CA VAL A 2 -5.72 9.33 -12.80
C VAL A 2 -4.58 8.39 -13.20
N THR A 3 -3.71 8.85 -14.10
CA THR A 3 -2.48 8.13 -14.49
C THR A 3 -1.37 9.11 -14.82
N MET A 4 -0.13 8.74 -14.51
CA MET A 4 1.08 9.52 -14.81
C MET A 4 2.27 8.58 -15.02
N THR A 5 2.99 8.75 -16.12
CA THR A 5 4.21 8.00 -16.40
C THR A 5 5.40 8.66 -15.71
N ILE A 6 6.09 7.95 -14.81
CA ILE A 6 7.29 8.43 -14.13
C ILE A 6 8.52 7.68 -14.65
N VAL A 7 9.42 8.38 -15.32
CA VAL A 7 10.71 7.86 -15.79
C VAL A 7 11.84 8.53 -15.00
N PRO A 8 12.52 7.82 -14.09
CA PRO A 8 13.60 8.37 -13.27
C PRO A 8 14.66 9.11 -14.10
N GLY A 9 15.06 10.30 -13.63
CA GLY A 9 16.05 11.15 -14.31
C GLY A 9 15.53 11.88 -15.56
N ARG A 10 14.34 11.54 -16.08
CA ARG A 10 13.75 12.16 -17.28
C ARG A 10 12.49 12.97 -16.98
N THR A 11 11.61 12.46 -16.11
CA THR A 11 10.36 13.13 -15.74
C THR A 11 10.36 13.53 -14.26
N PRO A 12 9.44 14.40 -13.82
CA PRO A 12 9.21 14.65 -12.40
C PRO A 12 8.70 13.37 -11.72
N CYS A 13 9.08 13.16 -10.46
CA CYS A 13 8.50 12.10 -9.64
C CYS A 13 7.21 12.56 -8.96
N LEU A 14 6.47 11.63 -8.34
CA LEU A 14 5.24 11.93 -7.62
C LEU A 14 5.40 13.05 -6.58
N ARG A 15 6.54 13.05 -5.85
CA ARG A 15 6.88 14.07 -4.84
C ARG A 15 7.07 15.47 -5.44
N CYS A 16 7.38 15.59 -6.73
CA CYS A 16 7.41 16.90 -7.39
C CYS A 16 6.01 17.50 -7.54
N LEU A 17 4.97 16.67 -7.68
CA LEU A 17 3.57 17.12 -7.79
C LEU A 17 2.91 17.24 -6.43
N PHE A 18 3.20 16.30 -5.53
CA PHE A 18 2.63 16.21 -4.19
C PHE A 18 3.77 16.21 -3.17
N PRO A 19 4.28 17.39 -2.79
CA PRO A 19 5.42 17.51 -1.87
C PRO A 19 5.12 16.91 -0.51
N GLU A 20 3.91 17.08 -0.01
CA GLU A 20 3.46 16.55 1.27
C GLU A 20 2.48 15.39 1.04
N MET A 21 2.57 14.37 1.88
CA MET A 21 1.56 13.31 1.84
C MET A 21 0.27 13.81 2.49
N PRO A 22 -0.89 13.52 1.90
CA PRO A 22 -2.15 13.74 2.58
C PRO A 22 -2.19 12.93 3.88
N LEU A 23 -2.87 13.45 4.90
CA LEU A 23 -3.02 12.76 6.18
C LEU A 23 -3.63 11.35 5.96
N PRO A 24 -3.16 10.31 6.65
CA PRO A 24 -3.78 8.99 6.58
C PRO A 24 -5.30 9.08 6.82
N GLY A 25 -6.10 8.45 5.98
CA GLY A 25 -7.57 8.48 6.08
C GLY A 25 -8.24 9.79 5.66
N SER A 26 -7.52 10.79 5.18
CA SER A 26 -8.11 12.07 4.72
C SER A 26 -8.90 11.97 3.41
N THR A 27 -8.82 10.85 2.71
CA THR A 27 -9.59 10.58 1.48
C THR A 27 -10.42 9.31 1.66
N PRO A 28 -11.70 9.32 1.22
CA PRO A 28 -12.53 8.13 1.31
C PRO A 28 -11.97 7.03 0.42
N THR A 29 -12.06 5.80 0.91
CA THR A 29 -11.58 4.61 0.20
C THR A 29 -12.56 4.23 -0.93
N CYS A 30 -12.11 3.41 -1.88
CA CYS A 30 -12.99 2.91 -2.95
C CYS A 30 -14.19 2.11 -2.41
N ASP A 31 -14.07 1.54 -1.21
CA ASP A 31 -15.16 0.77 -0.57
C ASP A 31 -16.20 1.68 0.09
N VAL A 32 -15.82 2.89 0.49
CA VAL A 32 -16.73 3.89 1.06
C VAL A 32 -17.34 4.76 -0.04
N ALA A 33 -16.52 5.25 -0.97
CA ALA A 33 -16.96 6.14 -2.04
C ALA A 33 -17.58 5.38 -3.24
N GLY A 34 -17.27 4.09 -3.41
CA GLY A 34 -17.56 3.34 -4.62
C GLY A 34 -16.62 3.68 -5.77
N ILE A 35 -16.60 2.84 -6.80
CA ILE A 35 -15.85 3.08 -8.04
C ILE A 35 -16.58 2.53 -9.26
N LEU A 36 -16.59 3.31 -10.34
CA LEU A 36 -17.12 2.86 -11.62
C LEU A 36 -16.13 1.90 -12.29
N GLY A 37 -16.42 0.61 -12.28
CA GLY A 37 -15.54 -0.42 -12.86
C GLY A 37 -14.96 -0.11 -14.26
N PRO A 38 -15.68 0.53 -15.20
CA PRO A 38 -15.12 0.93 -16.49
C PRO A 38 -13.91 1.88 -16.40
N VAL A 39 -13.86 2.81 -15.43
CA VAL A 39 -12.73 3.74 -15.30
C VAL A 39 -11.44 3.01 -14.95
N VAL A 40 -11.53 1.94 -14.15
CA VAL A 40 -10.39 1.09 -13.77
C VAL A 40 -9.80 0.42 -15.01
N LYS A 41 -10.67 -0.08 -15.92
CA LYS A 41 -10.23 -0.72 -17.17
C LYS A 41 -9.55 0.28 -18.11
N ILE A 42 -10.09 1.49 -18.24
CA ILE A 42 -9.51 2.54 -19.08
C ILE A 42 -8.13 2.94 -18.55
N ILE A 43 -8.01 3.24 -17.25
CA ILE A 43 -6.73 3.61 -16.63
C ILE A 43 -5.72 2.48 -16.77
N GLY A 44 -6.09 1.23 -16.46
CA GLY A 44 -5.20 0.09 -16.61
C GLY A 44 -4.75 -0.16 -18.04
N ALA A 45 -5.61 0.08 -19.04
CA ALA A 45 -5.23 -0.02 -20.45
C ALA A 45 -4.22 1.06 -20.86
N LEU A 46 -4.37 2.29 -20.36
CA LEU A 46 -3.40 3.37 -20.58
C LEU A 46 -2.05 3.05 -19.93
N GLU A 47 -2.04 2.59 -18.68
CA GLU A 47 -0.82 2.19 -17.96
C GLU A 47 -0.10 1.03 -18.67
N ALA A 48 -0.84 0.03 -19.14
CA ALA A 48 -0.28 -1.07 -19.92
C ALA A 48 0.37 -0.58 -21.23
N ALA A 49 -0.27 0.38 -21.92
CA ALA A 49 0.29 0.98 -23.13
C ALA A 49 1.58 1.77 -22.83
N GLU A 50 1.64 2.52 -21.73
CA GLU A 50 2.86 3.21 -21.28
C GLU A 50 3.98 2.22 -21.00
N ALA A 51 3.69 1.12 -20.29
CA ALA A 51 4.66 0.06 -20.02
C ALA A 51 5.19 -0.59 -21.32
N LEU A 52 4.33 -0.89 -22.29
CA LEU A 52 4.74 -1.43 -23.59
C LEU A 52 5.65 -0.46 -24.36
N LYS A 53 5.37 0.84 -24.32
CA LYS A 53 6.22 1.87 -24.95
C LYS A 53 7.60 1.94 -24.30
N ILE A 54 7.66 1.88 -22.97
CA ILE A 54 8.92 1.86 -22.21
C ILE A 54 9.72 0.60 -22.57
N LEU A 55 9.12 -0.58 -22.50
CA LEU A 55 9.79 -1.86 -22.73
C LEU A 55 10.27 -2.04 -24.17
N SER A 56 9.48 -1.57 -25.14
CA SER A 56 9.84 -1.65 -26.56
C SER A 56 10.81 -0.55 -27.00
N GLY A 57 10.96 0.52 -26.21
CA GLY A 57 11.68 1.73 -26.60
C GLY A 57 11.01 2.49 -27.76
N LYS A 58 9.74 2.23 -28.05
CA LYS A 58 8.99 2.81 -29.18
C LYS A 58 7.81 3.65 -28.71
N GLY A 59 7.46 4.65 -29.52
CA GLY A 59 6.30 5.52 -29.27
C GLY A 59 6.59 6.70 -28.35
N THR A 60 5.55 7.48 -28.07
CA THR A 60 5.61 8.69 -27.25
C THR A 60 4.97 8.43 -25.90
N LEU A 61 5.71 8.65 -24.82
CA LEU A 61 5.18 8.54 -23.46
C LEU A 61 4.26 9.72 -23.14
N ASN A 62 3.27 9.48 -22.29
CA ASN A 62 2.45 10.55 -21.74
C ASN A 62 3.32 11.54 -20.94
N PRO A 63 3.36 12.84 -21.30
CA PRO A 63 4.26 13.81 -20.68
C PRO A 63 3.75 14.38 -19.35
N GLY A 64 2.62 13.90 -18.83
CA GLY A 64 2.01 14.52 -17.67
C GLY A 64 0.99 13.66 -16.93
N LEU A 65 0.21 14.34 -16.08
CA LEU A 65 -0.88 13.76 -15.32
C LEU A 65 -2.13 13.80 -16.17
N THR A 66 -2.73 12.63 -16.40
CA THR A 66 -4.00 12.51 -17.10
C THR A 66 -5.09 12.16 -16.11
N THR A 67 -6.17 12.94 -16.12
CA THR A 67 -7.36 12.77 -15.32
C THR A 67 -8.51 12.42 -16.24
N ILE A 68 -9.24 11.36 -15.90
CA ILE A 68 -10.36 10.85 -16.67
C ILE A 68 -11.56 10.73 -15.75
N ASP A 69 -12.58 11.55 -15.99
CA ASP A 69 -13.92 11.38 -15.47
C ASP A 69 -14.82 10.81 -16.55
N ILE A 70 -15.25 9.56 -16.38
CA ILE A 70 -16.11 8.89 -17.35
C ILE A 70 -17.60 9.16 -17.11
N TRP A 71 -17.96 9.69 -15.95
CA TRP A 71 -19.34 9.98 -15.61
C TRP A 71 -19.79 11.26 -16.28
N ASP A 72 -18.97 12.31 -16.16
CA ASP A 72 -19.21 13.60 -16.77
C ASP A 72 -18.50 13.77 -18.13
N TYR A 73 -17.83 12.71 -18.61
CA TYR A 73 -17.13 12.70 -19.90
C TYR A 73 -16.02 13.77 -20.01
N HIS A 74 -15.21 13.93 -18.96
CA HIS A 74 -14.07 14.83 -18.93
C HIS A 74 -12.74 14.08 -19.04
N PHE A 75 -11.89 14.53 -19.95
CA PHE A 75 -10.56 13.98 -20.19
C PHE A 75 -9.56 15.13 -20.21
N ASP A 76 -8.85 15.30 -19.11
CA ASP A 76 -7.90 16.39 -18.93
C ASP A 76 -6.48 15.85 -18.84
N GLN A 77 -5.56 16.55 -19.49
CA GLN A 77 -4.14 16.27 -19.38
C GLN A 77 -3.40 17.54 -19.00
N VAL A 78 -2.74 17.48 -17.85
CA VAL A 78 -1.85 18.54 -17.40
C VAL A 78 -0.43 18.07 -17.64
N ALA A 79 0.31 18.81 -18.47
CA ALA A 79 1.71 18.51 -18.71
C ALA A 79 2.50 18.72 -17.41
N VAL A 80 3.27 17.70 -17.01
CA VAL A 80 4.10 17.76 -15.79
C VAL A 80 5.55 17.66 -16.20
N THR A 81 6.09 18.81 -16.59
CA THR A 81 7.37 18.88 -17.31
C THR A 81 8.54 19.29 -16.43
N VAL A 82 8.29 19.90 -15.27
CA VAL A 82 9.34 20.48 -14.44
C VAL A 82 9.71 19.55 -13.29
N ARG A 83 10.90 18.96 -13.37
CA ARG A 83 11.51 18.29 -12.22
C ARG A 83 12.02 19.35 -11.25
N VAL A 84 11.50 19.36 -10.03
CA VAL A 84 11.92 20.30 -8.98
C VAL A 84 13.33 19.92 -8.50
N PRO A 85 14.35 20.78 -8.66
CA PRO A 85 15.73 20.44 -8.26
C PRO A 85 15.88 20.16 -6.76
N THR A 86 15.09 20.86 -5.95
CA THR A 86 15.03 20.71 -4.50
C THR A 86 14.08 19.60 -4.02
N CYS A 87 13.50 18.81 -4.93
CA CYS A 87 12.61 17.70 -4.56
C CYS A 87 13.36 16.73 -3.62
N PRO A 88 12.82 16.43 -2.42
CA PRO A 88 13.52 15.59 -1.45
C PRO A 88 13.80 14.20 -2.03
N ALA A 89 12.87 13.65 -2.82
CA ALA A 89 13.02 12.34 -3.44
C ALA A 89 13.92 12.37 -4.68
N CYS A 90 13.42 12.80 -5.84
CA CYS A 90 14.19 12.66 -7.08
C CYS A 90 15.32 13.68 -7.22
N GLY A 91 15.28 14.80 -6.48
CA GLY A 91 16.29 15.87 -6.55
C GLY A 91 17.44 15.66 -5.57
N GLN A 92 17.11 15.30 -4.33
CA GLN A 92 18.07 15.20 -3.22
C GLN A 92 18.34 13.76 -2.78
N GLY A 93 17.64 12.77 -3.34
CA GLY A 93 17.87 11.34 -3.07
C GLY A 93 17.46 10.89 -1.66
N ARG A 94 16.61 11.66 -0.97
CA ARG A 94 16.07 11.30 0.34
C ARG A 94 14.80 10.46 0.16
N TYR A 95 14.89 9.21 0.56
CA TYR A 95 13.79 8.23 0.47
C TYR A 95 13.32 7.84 1.87
N GLU A 96 12.65 8.77 2.55
CA GLU A 96 12.22 8.64 3.96
C GLU A 96 11.36 7.40 4.25
N PHE A 97 10.69 6.84 3.24
CA PHE A 97 9.87 5.61 3.38
C PHE A 97 10.64 4.30 3.13
N LEU A 98 11.88 4.38 2.64
CA LEU A 98 12.76 3.23 2.54
C LEU A 98 13.56 3.03 3.83
N GLU A 99 13.68 4.06 4.66
CA GLU A 99 14.34 3.96 5.96
C GLU A 99 13.41 3.26 6.96
N PRO A 100 13.92 2.27 7.73
CA PRO A 100 13.11 1.60 8.73
C PRO A 100 12.69 2.60 9.81
N THR A 101 11.39 2.91 9.88
CA THR A 101 10.84 3.64 11.02
C THR A 101 10.83 2.72 12.24
N SER A 102 11.33 3.17 13.39
CA SER A 102 11.27 2.38 14.61
C SER A 102 9.82 2.17 15.05
N GLY A 103 9.39 0.90 15.15
CA GLY A 103 8.10 0.50 15.69
C GLY A 103 7.11 -0.08 14.67
N PRO A 104 5.92 -0.52 15.13
CA PRO A 104 4.94 -1.18 14.28
C PRO A 104 4.26 -0.18 13.34
N GLN A 105 4.43 -0.40 12.04
CA GLN A 105 3.73 0.32 10.99
C GLN A 105 2.37 -0.33 10.74
N THR A 106 1.32 0.49 10.71
CA THR A 106 -0.05 0.05 10.45
C THR A 106 -0.56 0.61 9.14
N THR A 107 -1.38 -0.18 8.45
CA THR A 107 -2.10 0.27 7.26
C THR A 107 -3.44 -0.45 7.20
N THR A 108 -4.54 0.30 7.21
CA THR A 108 -5.87 -0.26 7.02
C THR A 108 -6.03 -0.76 5.58
N LEU A 109 -6.44 -2.02 5.43
CA LEU A 109 -6.75 -2.62 4.13
C LEU A 109 -8.20 -2.26 3.79
N CYS A 110 -8.34 -1.26 2.93
CA CYS A 110 -9.62 -0.78 2.41
C CYS A 110 -10.49 -1.98 1.97
N GLY A 111 -11.74 -2.02 2.45
CA GLY A 111 -12.75 -2.98 2.00
C GLY A 111 -12.65 -4.37 2.59
N ARG A 112 -11.68 -4.59 3.49
CA ARG A 112 -11.41 -5.90 4.07
C ARG A 112 -11.70 -5.99 5.56
N ASN A 113 -12.17 -4.90 6.19
CA ASN A 113 -12.33 -4.77 7.64
C ASN A 113 -11.10 -5.34 8.36
N ALA A 114 -9.91 -4.90 7.94
CA ALA A 114 -8.66 -5.48 8.36
C ALA A 114 -7.54 -4.45 8.43
N VAL A 115 -6.68 -4.57 9.43
CA VAL A 115 -5.47 -3.77 9.58
C VAL A 115 -4.26 -4.65 9.32
N HIS A 116 -3.38 -4.19 8.43
CA HIS A 116 -2.05 -4.74 8.26
C HIS A 116 -1.10 -4.09 9.28
N VAL A 117 -0.44 -4.91 10.09
CA VAL A 117 0.57 -4.49 11.07
C VAL A 117 1.90 -5.10 10.65
N ALA A 118 2.95 -4.29 10.57
CA ALA A 118 4.29 -4.74 10.22
C ALA A 118 5.31 -4.19 11.23
N MET A 119 6.29 -5.02 11.59
CA MET A 119 7.46 -4.59 12.35
C MET A 119 8.69 -4.71 11.44
N PRO A 120 9.09 -3.64 10.74
CA PRO A 120 10.22 -3.68 9.83
C PRO A 120 11.49 -4.17 10.53
N GLY A 121 12.18 -5.14 9.93
CA GLY A 121 13.43 -5.72 10.47
C GLY A 121 13.23 -6.79 11.55
N ALA A 122 12.01 -7.07 11.98
CA ALA A 122 11.71 -8.20 12.86
C ALA A 122 11.44 -9.48 12.05
N ALA A 123 11.74 -10.63 12.66
CA ALA A 123 11.41 -11.94 12.12
C ALA A 123 10.70 -12.76 13.20
N VAL A 124 9.73 -13.58 12.78
CA VAL A 124 8.95 -14.43 13.68
C VAL A 124 9.09 -15.88 13.23
N SER A 125 9.50 -16.74 14.15
CA SER A 125 9.46 -18.19 13.94
C SER A 125 8.02 -18.68 14.05
N LEU A 126 7.39 -18.96 12.91
CA LEU A 126 6.01 -19.45 12.86
C LEU A 126 5.80 -20.74 13.68
N PRO A 127 6.72 -21.73 13.68
CA PRO A 127 6.58 -22.91 14.54
C PRO A 127 6.56 -22.56 16.03
N GLN A 128 7.48 -21.70 16.49
CA GLN A 128 7.54 -21.29 17.90
C GLN A 128 6.31 -20.48 18.30
N LEU A 129 5.84 -19.59 17.41
CA LEU A 129 4.62 -18.84 17.63
C LEU A 129 3.40 -19.76 17.71
N ALA A 130 3.31 -20.80 16.88
CA ALA A 130 2.22 -21.77 16.93
C ALA A 130 2.17 -22.52 18.26
N GLU A 131 3.31 -23.01 18.75
CA GLU A 131 3.38 -23.69 20.05
C GLU A 131 2.96 -22.76 21.20
N ARG A 132 3.37 -21.49 21.16
CA ARG A 132 2.97 -20.49 22.17
C ARG A 132 1.47 -20.21 22.15
N LEU A 133 0.85 -20.19 20.96
CA LEU A 133 -0.55 -19.80 20.80
C LEU A 133 -1.54 -20.93 21.07
N ARG A 134 -1.22 -22.19 20.74
CA ARG A 134 -2.14 -23.33 20.91
C ARG A 134 -2.85 -23.41 22.27
N PRO A 135 -2.19 -23.17 23.43
CA PRO A 135 -2.86 -23.20 24.72
C PRO A 135 -3.92 -22.11 24.91
N ALA A 136 -3.76 -20.96 24.25
CA ALA A 136 -4.59 -19.78 24.45
C ALA A 136 -5.71 -19.63 23.43
N VAL A 137 -5.50 -20.07 22.18
CA VAL A 137 -6.45 -19.83 21.06
C VAL A 137 -6.99 -21.13 20.44
N GLY A 138 -6.51 -22.29 20.89
CA GLY A 138 -6.94 -23.59 20.41
C GLY A 138 -6.43 -23.87 18.99
N GLN A 139 -7.21 -23.51 17.97
CA GLN A 139 -6.90 -23.87 16.59
C GLN A 139 -5.92 -22.90 15.95
N VAL A 140 -4.74 -23.41 15.61
CA VAL A 140 -3.69 -22.69 14.88
C VAL A 140 -3.36 -23.48 13.62
N MET A 141 -3.51 -22.84 12.45
CA MET A 141 -3.08 -23.39 11.16
C MET A 141 -1.74 -22.74 10.79
N ALA A 142 -0.69 -23.52 10.62
CA ALA A 142 0.63 -23.01 10.26
C ALA A 142 1.25 -23.81 9.12
N ASN A 143 1.93 -23.11 8.22
CA ASN A 143 2.86 -23.67 7.24
C ASN A 143 4.13 -22.80 7.20
N GLU A 144 5.05 -23.07 6.26
CA GLU A 144 6.31 -22.32 6.15
C GLU A 144 6.12 -20.84 5.75
N PHE A 145 4.99 -20.47 5.15
CA PHE A 145 4.74 -19.13 4.62
C PHE A 145 3.82 -18.28 5.51
N MET A 146 2.98 -18.90 6.33
CA MET A 146 2.02 -18.17 7.17
C MET A 146 1.52 -18.99 8.36
N LEU A 147 1.05 -18.28 9.37
CA LEU A 147 0.32 -18.80 10.52
C LEU A 147 -1.02 -18.08 10.63
N ARG A 148 -2.12 -18.83 10.78
CA ARG A 148 -3.48 -18.31 10.92
C ARG A 148 -4.13 -18.84 12.19
N PHE A 149 -4.78 -17.96 12.93
CA PHE A 149 -5.54 -18.30 14.14
C PHE A 149 -6.65 -17.27 14.37
N THR A 150 -7.58 -17.61 15.26
CA THR A 150 -8.66 -16.70 15.69
C THR A 150 -8.55 -16.47 17.19
N ALA A 151 -8.63 -15.22 17.62
CA ALA A 151 -8.61 -14.84 19.04
C ALA A 151 -9.48 -13.61 19.27
N ASP A 152 -10.22 -13.58 20.38
CA ASP A 152 -11.10 -12.47 20.78
C ASP A 152 -12.07 -11.99 19.67
N GLY A 153 -12.49 -12.89 18.77
CA GLY A 153 -13.36 -12.56 17.63
C GLY A 153 -12.65 -12.01 16.39
N TYR A 154 -11.32 -11.90 16.41
CA TYR A 154 -10.49 -11.44 15.31
C TYR A 154 -9.74 -12.59 14.64
N GLU A 155 -9.54 -12.49 13.33
CA GLU A 155 -8.75 -13.44 12.56
C GLU A 155 -7.37 -12.85 12.26
N PHE A 156 -6.33 -13.60 12.60
CA PHE A 156 -4.93 -13.22 12.40
C PHE A 156 -4.32 -14.05 11.29
N THR A 157 -3.57 -13.41 10.39
CA THR A 157 -2.65 -14.08 9.45
C THR A 157 -1.28 -13.47 9.62
N VAL A 158 -0.30 -14.25 10.09
CA VAL A 158 1.06 -13.81 10.44
C VAL A 158 2.06 -14.41 9.45
N PHE A 159 3.04 -13.61 9.04
CA PHE A 159 4.08 -13.97 8.08
C PHE A 159 5.46 -14.04 8.75
N PRO A 160 6.44 -14.75 8.17
CA PRO A 160 7.79 -14.90 8.75
C PRO A 160 8.54 -13.58 8.96
N ASP A 161 8.24 -12.57 8.15
CA ASP A 161 8.81 -11.21 8.20
C ASP A 161 8.07 -10.30 9.21
N ALA A 162 7.45 -10.89 10.23
CA ALA A 162 6.71 -10.22 11.29
C ALA A 162 5.52 -9.36 10.81
N ARG A 163 5.09 -9.49 9.56
CA ARG A 163 3.84 -8.88 9.11
C ARG A 163 2.65 -9.67 9.63
N ALA A 164 1.56 -8.99 9.91
CA ALA A 164 0.29 -9.59 10.24
C ALA A 164 -0.88 -8.84 9.62
N ILE A 165 -1.91 -9.59 9.25
CA ILE A 165 -3.21 -9.06 8.87
C ILE A 165 -4.19 -9.44 9.97
N ILE A 166 -4.82 -8.45 10.60
CA ILE A 166 -5.83 -8.62 11.64
C ILE A 166 -7.17 -8.23 11.06
N LYS A 167 -8.04 -9.21 10.79
CA LYS A 167 -9.41 -8.97 10.31
C LYS A 167 -10.38 -8.87 11.47
N GLY A 168 -11.43 -8.06 11.28
CA GLY A 168 -12.45 -7.76 12.27
C GLY A 168 -12.34 -6.35 12.85
N THR A 169 -11.37 -5.54 12.40
CA THR A 169 -11.17 -4.16 12.86
C THR A 169 -10.60 -3.29 11.74
N ASP A 170 -10.95 -2.01 11.76
CA ASP A 170 -10.32 -0.90 11.02
C ASP A 170 -9.58 0.08 11.96
N ASP A 171 -9.70 -0.10 13.28
CA ASP A 171 -8.98 0.65 14.31
C ASP A 171 -7.52 0.18 14.41
N GLU A 172 -6.59 1.05 14.02
CA GLU A 172 -5.16 0.81 14.06
C GLU A 172 -4.60 0.66 15.49
N ALA A 173 -5.14 1.39 16.47
CA ALA A 173 -4.67 1.33 17.85
C ALA A 173 -5.05 -0.02 18.48
N LEU A 174 -6.29 -0.46 18.24
CA LEU A 174 -6.72 -1.79 18.62
C LEU A 174 -5.87 -2.87 17.93
N ALA A 175 -5.63 -2.75 16.62
CA ALA A 175 -4.80 -3.70 15.88
C ALA A 175 -3.36 -3.77 16.42
N LYS A 176 -2.74 -2.65 16.78
CA LYS A 176 -1.42 -2.62 17.44
C LYS A 176 -1.43 -3.34 18.78
N SER A 177 -2.47 -3.12 19.59
CA SER A 177 -2.61 -3.78 20.90
C SER A 177 -2.77 -5.30 20.76
N LEU A 178 -3.59 -5.76 19.82
CA LEU A 178 -3.80 -7.17 19.49
C LEU A 178 -2.52 -7.82 18.97
N TYR A 179 -1.80 -7.13 18.07
CA TYR A 179 -0.51 -7.57 17.58
C TYR A 179 0.49 -7.75 18.73
N ALA A 180 0.65 -6.74 19.60
CA ALA A 180 1.57 -6.82 20.73
C ALA A 180 1.21 -7.96 21.70
N ARG A 181 -0.09 -8.20 21.93
CA ARG A 181 -0.57 -9.25 22.83
C ARG A 181 -0.32 -10.66 22.32
N TYR A 182 -0.56 -10.93 21.04
CA TYR A 182 -0.53 -12.30 20.50
C TYR A 182 0.72 -12.62 19.68
N ILE A 183 1.34 -11.62 19.07
CA ILE A 183 2.48 -11.78 18.17
C ILE A 183 3.74 -11.18 18.80
N GLY A 184 3.59 -10.05 19.50
CA GLY A 184 4.65 -9.47 20.33
C GLY A 184 5.17 -10.47 21.36
N GLY A 185 6.50 -10.49 21.50
CA GLY A 185 7.24 -11.20 22.54
C GLY A 185 7.88 -10.19 23.46
#